data_AF-A0A952WHI1-F1
#
_entry.id   AF-A0A952WHI1-F1
#
_cell.length_a   1.000
_cell.length_b   1.000
_cell.length_c   1.000
_cell.angle_alpha   90.00
_cell.angle_beta   90.00
_cell.angle_gamma   90.00
#
_symmetry.space_group_name_H-M   'P 1'
#
loop_
_entity.id
_entity.type
_entity.pdbx_description
1 polymer ?
#
loop_
_entity_poly.entity_id
_entity_poly.type
_entity_poly.pdbx_seq_one_letter_code
_entity_poly.pdbx_strand_id
1 'polypeptide(L)'
;MDISGLNFRSALNPLDALPHVPNAQNQLEFTEILGKQTSRQIGKADEAKIREAAENFVAMALVQPVFKQMRASNHAEAPFGPNKAEQQFQSLVDARVARHIVHKTNWPVVERVAQNMLKKAGLAPAT
;
A
#
# COMPACT_ATOMS: atom_id res chain seq x y z
N MET A 1 -22.88 -76.43 1.76
CA MET A 1 -21.45 -76.11 1.57
C MET A 1 -21.33 -75.42 0.23
N ASP A 2 -20.86 -74.17 0.28
CA ASP A 2 -20.71 -73.21 -0.82
C ASP A 2 -19.43 -73.49 -1.63
N ILE A 3 -19.49 -73.29 -2.96
CA ILE A 3 -18.34 -72.89 -3.77
C ILE A 3 -18.82 -72.16 -5.03
N SER A 4 -18.95 -70.83 -4.88
CA SER A 4 -18.33 -69.79 -5.73
C SER A 4 -18.55 -69.92 -7.25
N GLY A 5 -19.32 -69.06 -7.92
CA GLY A 5 -19.19 -67.59 -7.89
C GLY A 5 -18.12 -67.07 -8.87
N LEU A 6 -18.06 -67.61 -10.10
CA LEU A 6 -17.21 -67.10 -11.17
C LEU A 6 -17.69 -65.71 -11.64
N ASN A 7 -17.09 -64.66 -11.09
CA ASN A 7 -17.25 -63.27 -11.53
C ASN A 7 -16.58 -63.06 -12.90
N PHE A 8 -17.30 -63.39 -13.98
CA PHE A 8 -17.01 -62.89 -15.31
C PHE A 8 -17.76 -61.58 -15.53
N ARG A 9 -17.09 -60.43 -15.29
CA ARG A 9 -17.34 -59.15 -15.98
C ARG A 9 -16.41 -58.04 -15.48
N SER A 10 -15.13 -58.18 -15.81
CA SER A 10 -14.30 -57.02 -16.12
C SER A 10 -14.54 -56.65 -17.56
N ALA A 11 -15.50 -55.76 -17.80
CA ALA A 11 -15.67 -55.11 -19.10
C ALA A 11 -15.84 -53.61 -18.85
N LEU A 12 -14.71 -52.90 -18.94
CA LEU A 12 -14.55 -51.62 -19.63
C LEU A 12 -15.82 -50.76 -19.70
N ASN A 13 -15.97 -49.81 -18.78
CA ASN A 13 -16.76 -48.61 -19.04
C ASN A 13 -15.84 -47.62 -19.78
N PRO A 14 -15.96 -47.41 -21.10
CA PRO A 14 -15.19 -46.41 -21.82
C PRO A 14 -15.66 -44.96 -21.55
N LEU A 15 -16.48 -44.72 -20.52
CA LEU A 15 -17.09 -43.41 -20.26
C LEU A 15 -16.40 -42.56 -19.19
N ASP A 16 -15.28 -43.03 -18.61
CA ASP A 16 -14.61 -42.37 -17.48
C ASP A 16 -13.39 -41.51 -17.90
N ALA A 17 -13.15 -41.36 -19.20
CA ALA A 17 -12.03 -40.59 -19.75
C ALA A 17 -12.45 -39.24 -20.33
N LEU A 18 -13.45 -38.58 -19.75
CA LEU A 18 -13.69 -37.17 -20.07
C LEU A 18 -12.67 -36.32 -19.29
N PRO A 19 -11.88 -35.45 -19.95
CA PRO A 19 -11.14 -34.43 -19.22
C PRO A 19 -12.16 -33.66 -18.38
N HIS A 20 -11.87 -33.42 -17.10
CA HIS A 20 -12.70 -32.60 -16.23
C HIS A 20 -12.91 -31.25 -16.91
N VAL A 21 -14.04 -31.08 -17.59
CA VAL A 21 -14.40 -29.82 -18.23
C VAL A 21 -14.69 -28.87 -17.05
N PRO A 22 -13.90 -27.81 -16.86
CA PRO A 22 -14.12 -26.91 -15.74
C PRO A 22 -15.55 -26.36 -15.84
N ASN A 23 -16.38 -26.72 -14.85
CA ASN A 23 -17.78 -26.31 -14.78
C ASN A 23 -17.87 -24.79 -14.89
N ALA A 24 -18.76 -24.27 -15.75
CA ALA A 24 -19.02 -22.84 -15.91
C ALA A 24 -19.33 -22.14 -14.58
N GLN A 25 -19.98 -22.81 -13.61
CA GLN A 25 -20.16 -22.27 -12.26
C GLN A 25 -18.83 -22.02 -11.53
N ASN A 26 -17.90 -22.97 -11.59
CA ASN A 26 -16.60 -22.83 -10.92
C ASN A 26 -15.78 -21.69 -11.54
N GLN A 27 -15.92 -21.47 -12.85
CA GLN A 27 -15.27 -20.35 -13.54
C GLN A 27 -15.85 -19.01 -13.10
N LEU A 28 -17.18 -18.91 -12.96
CA LEU A 28 -17.85 -17.69 -12.48
C LEU A 28 -17.47 -17.35 -11.03
N GLU A 29 -17.51 -18.32 -10.13
CA GLU A 29 -17.09 -18.12 -8.73
C GLU A 29 -15.61 -17.72 -8.63
N PHE A 30 -14.75 -18.33 -9.44
CA PHE A 30 -13.34 -17.97 -9.49
C PHE A 30 -13.13 -16.53 -10.00
N THR A 31 -13.88 -16.09 -11.02
CA THR A 31 -13.81 -14.70 -11.50
C THR A 31 -14.31 -13.69 -10.48
N GLU A 32 -15.33 -14.03 -9.69
CA GLU A 32 -15.82 -13.18 -8.61
C GLU A 32 -14.76 -13.02 -7.51
N ILE A 33 -14.12 -14.12 -7.12
CA ILE A 33 -13.05 -14.12 -6.11
C ILE A 33 -11.84 -13.31 -6.61
N LEU A 34 -11.43 -13.50 -7.87
CA LEU A 34 -10.35 -12.74 -8.50
C LEU A 34 -10.68 -11.24 -8.57
N GLY A 35 -11.90 -10.90 -8.97
CA GLY A 35 -12.38 -9.51 -9.02
C GLY A 35 -12.33 -8.85 -7.64
N LYS A 36 -12.85 -9.53 -6.61
CA LYS A 36 -12.84 -9.04 -5.23
C LYS A 36 -11.43 -8.87 -4.66
N GLN A 37 -10.52 -9.80 -4.97
CA GLN A 37 -9.12 -9.72 -4.53
C GLN A 37 -8.40 -8.56 -5.21
N THR A 38 -8.61 -8.37 -6.52
CA THR A 38 -8.00 -7.28 -7.30
C THR A 38 -8.45 -5.92 -6.77
N SER A 39 -9.76 -5.72 -6.57
CA SER A 39 -10.30 -4.48 -6.03
C SER A 39 -9.78 -4.16 -4.63
N ARG A 40 -9.60 -5.17 -3.78
CA ARG A 40 -8.99 -5.00 -2.44
C ARG A 40 -7.53 -4.60 -2.52
N GLN A 41 -6.76 -5.14 -3.46
CA GLN A 41 -5.36 -4.76 -3.66
C GLN A 41 -5.23 -3.32 -4.16
N ILE A 42 -6.09 -2.89 -5.09
CA ILE A 42 -6.14 -1.51 -5.58
C ILE A 42 -6.46 -0.55 -4.43
N GLY A 43 -7.50 -0.84 -3.63
CA GLY A 43 -7.84 -0.01 -2.47
C GLY A 43 -6.70 0.15 -1.47
N LYS A 44 -5.94 -0.93 -1.19
CA LYS A 44 -4.75 -0.87 -0.34
C LYS A 44 -3.62 -0.02 -0.94
N ALA A 45 -3.41 -0.11 -2.25
CA ALA A 45 -2.39 0.69 -2.94
C ALA A 45 -2.74 2.19 -2.89
N ASP A 46 -4.02 2.52 -3.04
CA ASP A 46 -4.49 3.91 -2.97
C ASP A 46 -4.40 4.47 -1.53
N GLU A 47 -4.74 3.66 -0.53
CA GLU A 47 -4.59 4.04 0.89
C GLU A 47 -3.12 4.32 1.23
N ALA A 48 -2.20 3.47 0.79
CA ALA A 48 -0.77 3.67 1.00
C ALA A 48 -0.26 4.98 0.37
N LYS A 49 -0.69 5.29 -0.86
CA LYS A 49 -0.35 6.55 -1.55
C LYS A 49 -0.92 7.77 -0.85
N ILE A 50 -2.15 7.68 -0.34
CA ILE A 50 -2.80 8.77 0.38
C ILE A 50 -2.08 9.03 1.71
N ARG A 51 -1.67 7.97 2.41
CA ARG A 51 -0.87 8.10 3.63
C ARG A 51 0.47 8.77 3.34
N GLU A 52 1.16 8.38 2.27
CA GLU A 52 2.41 9.03 1.84
C GLU A 52 2.19 10.52 1.51
N ALA A 53 1.10 10.86 0.80
CA ALA A 53 0.76 12.25 0.51
C ALA A 53 0.47 13.06 1.79
N ALA A 54 -0.19 12.45 2.78
CA ALA A 54 -0.45 13.06 4.09
C ALA A 54 0.86 13.30 4.86
N GLU A 55 1.78 12.33 4.88
CA GLU A 55 3.12 12.49 5.49
C GLU A 55 3.88 13.67 4.86
N ASN A 56 3.87 13.74 3.53
CA ASN A 56 4.52 14.83 2.80
C ASN A 56 3.90 16.19 3.13
N PHE A 57 2.57 16.26 3.18
CA PHE A 57 1.86 17.47 3.55
C PHE A 57 2.23 17.95 4.96
N VAL A 58 2.21 17.03 5.94
CA VAL A 58 2.58 17.34 7.33
C VAL A 58 4.04 17.79 7.43
N ALA A 59 4.96 17.12 6.73
CA ALA A 59 6.37 17.50 6.70
C ALA A 59 6.56 18.93 6.18
N MET A 60 5.87 19.29 5.09
CA MET A 60 5.95 20.64 4.50
C MET A 60 5.27 21.70 5.37
N ALA A 61 4.10 21.40 5.93
CA ALA A 61 3.29 22.39 6.64
C ALA A 61 3.75 22.64 8.07
N LEU A 62 4.30 21.63 8.77
CA LEU A 62 4.62 21.72 10.19
C LEU A 62 6.12 21.66 10.49
N VAL A 63 6.88 20.82 9.79
CA VAL A 63 8.29 20.56 10.15
C VAL A 63 9.25 21.50 9.41
N GLN A 64 9.10 21.67 8.11
CA GLN A 64 9.97 22.57 7.33
C GLN A 64 9.98 24.02 7.84
N PRO A 65 8.86 24.62 8.29
CA PRO A 65 8.88 25.97 8.85
C PRO A 65 9.74 26.09 10.10
N VAL A 66 9.78 25.04 10.94
CA VAL A 66 10.64 25.00 12.14
C VAL A 66 12.11 25.02 11.74
N PHE A 67 12.51 24.24 10.73
CA PHE A 67 13.88 24.26 10.20
C PHE A 67 14.26 25.61 9.59
N LYS A 68 13.32 26.22 8.86
CA LYS A 68 13.50 27.56 8.31
C LYS A 68 13.74 28.59 9.42
N GLN A 69 12.95 28.56 10.49
CA GLN A 69 13.11 29.47 11.62
C GLN A 69 14.42 29.22 12.37
N MET A 70 14.76 27.96 12.63
CA MET A 70 16.04 27.58 13.26
C MET A 70 17.23 28.14 12.49
N ARG A 71 17.22 28.04 11.15
CA ARG A 71 18.28 28.64 10.34
C ARG A 71 18.24 30.16 10.27
N ALA A 72 17.06 30.76 10.22
CA ALA A 72 16.94 32.22 10.28
C ALA A 72 17.49 32.79 11.59
N SER A 73 17.48 32.01 12.67
CA SER A 73 18.09 32.40 13.95
C SER A 73 19.61 32.18 14.04
N ASN A 74 20.21 31.46 13.09
CA ASN A 74 21.64 31.18 13.09
C ASN A 74 22.43 32.39 12.55
N HIS A 75 23.00 33.18 13.46
CA HIS A 75 23.86 34.32 13.16
C HIS A 75 25.35 33.98 13.32
N ALA A 76 25.76 32.80 12.85
CA ALA A 76 27.17 32.42 12.87
C ALA A 76 28.00 33.38 12.00
N GLU A 77 29.04 33.96 12.59
CA GLU A 77 30.01 34.80 11.88
C GLU A 77 30.91 33.95 10.95
N ALA A 78 31.50 34.58 9.93
CA ALA A 78 32.45 33.90 9.05
C ALA A 78 33.69 33.44 9.85
N PRO A 79 34.31 32.27 9.53
CA PRO A 79 34.07 31.36 8.39
C PRO A 79 33.04 30.24 8.65
N PHE A 80 32.33 30.25 9.78
CA PHE A 80 31.46 29.16 10.22
C PHE A 80 29.99 29.34 9.82
N GLY A 81 29.64 30.48 9.23
CA GLY A 81 28.33 30.71 8.63
C GLY A 81 28.07 29.88 7.36
N PRO A 82 26.80 29.67 6.98
CA PRO A 82 26.46 28.87 5.80
C PRO A 82 27.02 29.50 4.53
N ASN A 83 27.80 28.74 3.78
CA ASN A 83 28.32 29.20 2.49
C ASN A 83 27.24 29.16 1.38
N LYS A 84 27.50 29.80 0.23
CA LYS A 84 26.54 29.89 -0.88
C LYS A 84 26.06 28.53 -1.38
N ALA A 85 26.95 27.53 -1.42
CA ALA A 85 26.58 26.19 -1.86
C ALA A 85 25.62 25.54 -0.86
N GLU A 86 25.92 25.63 0.43
CA GLU A 86 25.07 25.08 1.49
C GLU A 86 23.67 25.69 1.46
N GLN A 87 23.57 27.02 1.32
CA GLN A 87 22.27 27.71 1.22
C GLN A 87 21.39 27.20 0.07
N GLN A 88 21.99 26.84 -1.07
CA GLN A 88 21.25 26.29 -2.20
C GLN A 88 20.70 24.89 -1.93
N PHE A 89 21.43 24.06 -1.19
CA PHE A 89 21.01 22.69 -0.88
C PHE A 89 20.18 22.56 0.41
N GLN A 90 20.14 23.61 1.25
CA GLN A 90 19.44 23.58 2.54
C GLN A 90 17.97 23.18 2.43
N SER A 91 17.24 23.73 1.45
CA SER A 91 15.82 23.42 1.26
C SER A 91 15.58 21.94 0.90
N LEU A 92 16.47 21.34 0.12
CA LEU A 92 16.41 19.93 -0.25
C LEU A 92 16.72 19.01 0.94
N VAL A 93 17.73 19.38 1.74
CA VAL A 93 18.09 18.67 2.97
C VAL A 93 16.92 18.72 3.95
N ASP A 94 16.32 19.90 4.14
CA ASP A 94 15.15 20.07 5.00
C ASP A 94 13.98 19.22 4.57
N ALA A 95 13.65 19.23 3.28
CA ALA A 95 12.54 18.44 2.77
C ALA A 95 12.76 16.94 2.97
N ARG A 96 14.00 16.46 2.89
CA ARG A 96 14.34 15.05 3.16
C ARG A 96 14.24 14.73 4.64
N VAL A 97 14.85 15.55 5.50
CA VAL A 97 14.87 15.33 6.95
C VAL A 97 13.46 15.46 7.53
N ALA A 98 12.68 16.44 7.09
CA ALA A 98 11.31 16.64 7.53
C ALA A 98 10.43 15.42 7.21
N ARG A 99 10.50 14.90 5.98
CA ARG A 99 9.79 13.67 5.61
C ARG A 99 10.26 12.48 6.44
N HIS A 100 11.56 12.35 6.68
CA HIS A 100 12.09 11.26 7.49
C HIS A 100 11.58 11.30 8.94
N ILE A 101 11.51 12.48 9.55
CA ILE A 101 10.98 12.66 10.91
C ILE A 101 9.50 12.27 10.97
N VAL A 102 8.69 12.76 10.03
CA VAL A 102 7.26 12.45 10.02
C VAL A 102 7.01 10.96 9.81
N HIS A 103 7.75 10.35 8.88
CA HIS A 103 7.64 8.93 8.57
C HIS A 103 8.05 8.02 9.74
N LYS A 104 9.15 8.33 10.43
CA LYS A 104 9.68 7.47 11.51
C LYS A 104 8.88 7.54 12.80
N THR A 105 8.28 8.68 13.10
CA THR A 105 7.67 8.94 14.42
C THR A 105 6.16 8.64 14.45
N ASN A 106 5.58 8.16 13.34
CA ASN A 106 4.18 7.73 13.21
C ASN A 106 3.17 8.70 13.85
N TRP A 107 3.10 9.92 13.34
CA TRP A 107 2.35 11.00 13.97
C TRP A 107 0.83 10.78 13.85
N PRO A 108 0.05 10.88 14.94
CA PRO A 108 -1.42 10.78 14.87
C PRO A 108 -2.09 11.79 13.93
N VAL A 109 -1.45 12.95 13.72
CA VAL A 109 -1.95 13.97 12.78
C VAL A 109 -1.90 13.48 11.33
N VAL A 110 -0.92 12.66 10.96
CA VAL A 110 -0.82 12.08 9.61
C VAL A 110 -2.02 11.19 9.36
N GLU A 111 -2.36 10.32 10.31
CA GLU A 111 -3.52 9.44 10.20
C GLU A 111 -4.82 10.24 10.05
N ARG A 112 -4.98 11.31 10.83
CA ARG A 112 -6.15 12.19 10.71
C ARG A 112 -6.24 12.85 9.33
N VAL A 113 -5.11 13.31 8.80
CA VAL A 113 -5.03 13.93 7.47
C VAL A 113 -5.31 12.89 6.39
N ALA A 114 -4.69 11.71 6.45
CA ALA A 114 -4.90 10.61 5.52
C ALA A 114 -6.36 10.18 5.48
N GLN A 115 -7.01 10.02 6.64
CA GLN A 115 -8.45 9.74 6.72
C GLN A 115 -9.30 10.82 6.05
N ASN A 116 -8.95 12.10 6.24
CA ASN A 116 -9.67 13.20 5.61
C ASN A 116 -9.46 13.22 4.09
N MET A 117 -8.25 12.90 3.61
CA MET A 117 -7.93 12.80 2.19
C MET A 117 -8.68 11.62 1.56
N LEU A 118 -8.71 10.46 2.22
CA LEU A 118 -9.42 9.27 1.79
C LEU A 118 -10.94 9.53 1.64
N LYS A 119 -11.55 10.16 2.66
CA LYS A 119 -12.96 10.59 2.61
C LYS A 119 -13.24 11.53 1.45
N LYS A 120 -12.35 12.50 1.19
CA LYS A 120 -12.50 13.44 0.07
C LYS A 120 -12.31 12.77 -1.29
N ALA A 121 -11.49 11.73 -1.37
CA ALA A 121 -11.28 10.94 -2.58
C ALA A 121 -12.45 9.97 -2.87
N GLY A 122 -13.44 9.86 -1.98
CA GLY A 122 -14.57 8.93 -2.15
C GLY A 122 -14.19 7.45 -1.95
N LEU A 123 -12.96 7.20 -1.47
CA LEU A 123 -12.49 5.88 -1.11
C LEU A 123 -12.95 5.64 0.34
N ALA A 124 -13.82 4.66 0.58
CA ALA A 124 -14.22 4.33 1.95
C ALA A 124 -13.04 3.68 2.68
N PRO A 125 -12.79 4.00 3.98
CA PRO A 125 -11.78 3.29 4.74
C PRO A 125 -12.15 1.81 4.83
N ALA A 126 -11.17 0.93 4.59
CA ALA A 126 -11.33 -0.48 4.92
C ALA A 126 -11.58 -0.57 6.43
N THR A 127 -12.78 -0.98 6.81
CA THR A 127 -13.18 -1.21 8.21
C THR A 127 -12.63 -2.54 8.70
#